data_AF-A0A3S1F6J2-F1
#
_entry.id   AF-A0A3S1F6J2-F1
#
_cell.length_a   1.000
_cell.length_b   1.000
_cell.length_c   1.000
_cell.angle_alpha   90.00
_cell.angle_beta   90.00
_cell.angle_gamma   90.00
#
_symmetry.space_group_name_H-M   'P 1'
#
loop_
_entity.id
_entity.type
_entity.pdbx_description
1 polymer ?
#
loop_
_entity_poly.entity_id
_entity_poly.type
_entity_poly.pdbx_seq_one_letter_code
_entity_poly.pdbx_strand_id
1 'polypeptide(L)'
;HNAQSLRIVTRLEARYAEFDGLNLTWETLEGLVKHNGPLTDANGKGLKGPVPQAIRDYSELHDLELDRFAGIEAQCAAIADDIAYNTHDIDDGLRAGLLTLDMLETVSLPGTILKGVRARYPSLDDVRTGHELMRRQITAMVEDVIKSTTANLDRIRPRSADAVRAAGETMVVFSAEMAALEKELKAFLYKHLYRHAEVMRVRADAEQIVKNLFDAYFA
;
A
#
# COMPACT_ATOMS: atom_id res chain seq x y z
N HIS A 1 -10.74 -5.87 -2.45
CA HIS A 1 -9.77 -6.75 -1.78
C HIS A 1 -9.98 -6.72 -0.26
N ASN A 2 -9.87 -5.59 0.46
CA ASN A 2 -10.09 -5.50 1.92
C ASN A 2 -11.35 -6.22 2.43
N ALA A 3 -12.51 -6.03 1.78
CA ALA A 3 -13.74 -6.72 2.17
C ALA A 3 -13.66 -8.25 2.05
N GLN A 4 -12.94 -8.76 1.05
CA GLN A 4 -12.70 -10.20 0.91
C GLN A 4 -11.68 -10.69 1.93
N SER A 5 -10.62 -9.93 2.19
CA SER A 5 -9.64 -10.25 3.24
C SER A 5 -10.31 -10.34 4.62
N LEU A 6 -11.23 -9.41 4.93
CA LEU A 6 -12.05 -9.47 6.14
C LEU A 6 -12.85 -10.78 6.19
N ARG A 7 -13.59 -11.12 5.12
CA ARG A 7 -14.33 -12.39 5.04
C ARG A 7 -13.46 -13.62 5.24
N ILE A 8 -12.24 -13.62 4.70
CA ILE A 8 -11.30 -14.72 4.86
C ILE A 8 -11.02 -14.93 6.35
N VAL A 9 -10.57 -13.88 7.03
CA VAL A 9 -10.10 -13.98 8.42
C VAL A 9 -11.24 -14.03 9.45
N THR A 10 -12.48 -13.68 9.09
CA THR A 10 -13.63 -13.71 10.02
C THR A 10 -14.64 -14.82 9.72
N ARG A 11 -14.57 -15.49 8.56
CA ARG A 11 -15.61 -16.46 8.18
C ARG A 11 -15.15 -17.63 7.29
N LEU A 12 -14.24 -17.42 6.33
CA LEU A 12 -13.95 -18.47 5.34
C LEU A 12 -12.85 -19.44 5.78
N GLU A 13 -11.88 -18.98 6.59
CA GLU A 13 -10.91 -19.89 7.20
C GLU A 13 -11.59 -20.75 8.27
N ALA A 14 -11.48 -22.07 8.17
CA ALA A 14 -12.04 -23.01 9.14
C ALA A 14 -10.89 -23.85 9.74
N ARG A 15 -10.06 -23.21 10.56
CA ARG A 15 -8.88 -23.83 11.19
C ARG A 15 -9.13 -24.30 12.62
N TYR A 16 -10.18 -23.79 13.26
CA TYR A 16 -10.52 -24.05 14.65
C TYR A 16 -11.87 -24.78 14.73
N ALA A 17 -12.01 -25.69 15.69
CA ALA A 17 -13.20 -26.55 15.78
C ALA A 17 -14.44 -25.83 16.32
N GLU A 18 -14.26 -24.74 17.08
CA GLU A 18 -15.34 -24.07 17.83
C GLU A 18 -15.91 -22.84 17.11
N PHE A 19 -15.20 -22.31 16.11
CA PHE A 19 -15.59 -21.09 15.39
C PHE A 19 -14.97 -21.04 13.99
N ASP A 20 -15.64 -20.33 13.09
CA ASP A 20 -15.11 -19.93 11.79
C ASP A 20 -14.24 -18.67 11.92
N GLY A 21 -13.34 -18.49 10.96
CA GLY A 21 -12.35 -17.42 10.95
C GLY A 21 -11.12 -17.71 11.81
N LEU A 22 -10.36 -16.66 12.10
CA LEU A 22 -9.09 -16.71 12.83
C LEU A 22 -9.15 -16.04 14.20
N ASN A 23 -10.31 -15.49 14.58
CA ASN A 23 -10.53 -14.79 15.87
C ASN A 23 -9.43 -13.75 16.18
N LEU A 24 -9.12 -12.92 15.18
CA LEU A 24 -8.13 -11.84 15.32
C LEU A 24 -8.65 -10.75 16.25
N THR A 25 -7.73 -9.98 16.85
CA THR A 25 -8.11 -8.85 17.70
C THR A 25 -8.83 -7.77 16.89
N TRP A 26 -9.64 -6.98 17.58
CA TRP A 26 -10.41 -5.90 16.98
C TRP A 26 -9.52 -4.91 16.20
N GLU A 27 -8.37 -4.53 16.77
CA GLU A 27 -7.43 -3.57 16.18
C GLU A 27 -6.83 -4.11 14.86
N THR A 28 -6.61 -5.42 14.78
CA THR A 28 -6.11 -6.05 13.56
C THR A 28 -7.14 -5.95 12.43
N LEU A 29 -8.41 -6.22 12.75
CA LEU A 29 -9.52 -6.16 11.79
C LEU A 29 -9.85 -4.72 11.40
N GLU A 30 -9.81 -3.80 12.37
CA GLU A 30 -9.90 -2.37 12.17
C GLU A 30 -8.84 -1.89 11.17
N GLY A 31 -7.57 -2.21 11.43
CA GLY A 31 -6.46 -1.83 10.57
C GLY A 31 -6.60 -2.39 9.16
N LEU A 32 -6.97 -3.67 9.03
CA LEU A 32 -7.21 -4.31 7.73
C LEU A 32 -8.25 -3.55 6.90
N VAL A 33 -9.32 -3.07 7.53
CA VAL A 33 -10.40 -2.37 6.85
C VAL A 33 -10.06 -0.90 6.56
N LYS A 34 -9.51 -0.18 7.55
CA LYS A 34 -9.41 1.29 7.57
C LYS A 34 -8.00 1.87 7.39
N HIS A 35 -6.97 1.07 7.09
CA HIS A 35 -5.58 1.55 6.94
C HIS A 35 -5.42 2.69 5.89
N ASN A 36 -6.35 2.78 4.92
CA ASN A 36 -6.41 3.86 3.91
C ASN A 36 -7.34 5.04 4.29
N GLY A 37 -7.70 5.15 5.56
CA GLY A 37 -8.60 6.15 6.12
C GLY A 37 -10.04 5.63 6.35
N PRO A 38 -10.91 6.51 6.88
CA PRO A 38 -12.32 6.18 7.12
C PRO A 38 -13.05 5.74 5.85
N LEU A 39 -14.06 4.89 6.01
CA LEU A 39 -14.93 4.44 4.94
C LEU A 39 -16.22 5.26 4.86
N THR A 40 -16.66 5.86 5.96
CA THR A 40 -17.86 6.68 6.05
C THR A 40 -17.58 8.06 6.64
N ASP A 41 -18.51 9.00 6.48
CA ASP A 41 -18.59 10.17 7.34
C ASP A 41 -19.30 9.82 8.67
N ALA A 42 -19.39 10.81 9.57
CA ALA A 42 -20.05 10.66 10.88
C ALA A 42 -21.56 10.34 10.80
N ASN A 43 -22.18 10.48 9.62
CA ASN A 43 -23.59 10.12 9.39
C ASN A 43 -23.75 8.74 8.74
N GLY A 44 -22.66 7.98 8.59
CA GLY A 44 -22.65 6.66 7.96
C GLY A 44 -22.68 6.69 6.42
N LYS A 45 -22.52 7.86 5.79
CA LYS A 45 -22.45 7.96 4.33
C LYS A 45 -21.05 7.58 3.85
N GLY A 46 -20.97 6.62 2.93
CA GLY A 46 -19.69 6.18 2.38
C GLY A 46 -18.92 7.27 1.63
N LEU A 47 -17.63 7.43 1.95
CA LEU A 47 -16.76 8.47 1.38
C LEU A 47 -16.30 8.17 -0.05
N LYS A 48 -16.21 6.89 -0.41
CA LYS A 48 -15.75 6.41 -1.74
C LYS A 48 -16.80 5.52 -2.41
N GLY A 49 -18.08 5.85 -2.20
CA GLY A 49 -19.21 5.01 -2.60
C GLY A 49 -19.72 4.11 -1.47
N PRO A 50 -20.63 3.17 -1.75
CA PRO A 50 -21.22 2.32 -0.72
C PRO A 50 -20.16 1.43 -0.07
N VAL A 51 -20.16 1.36 1.26
CA VAL A 51 -19.33 0.42 2.01
C VAL A 51 -19.64 -1.01 1.54
N PRO A 52 -18.65 -1.88 1.29
CA PRO A 52 -18.93 -3.27 0.92
C PRO A 52 -19.79 -3.99 1.98
N GLN A 53 -20.78 -4.79 1.54
CA GLN A 53 -21.73 -5.46 2.45
C GLN A 53 -21.02 -6.26 3.53
N ALA A 54 -19.98 -7.02 3.18
CA ALA A 54 -19.25 -7.83 4.15
C ALA A 54 -18.58 -7.03 5.29
N ILE A 55 -18.21 -5.77 5.03
CA ILE A 55 -17.68 -4.88 6.07
C ILE A 55 -18.82 -4.39 6.95
N ARG A 56 -19.98 -4.04 6.37
CA ARG A 56 -21.18 -3.66 7.14
C ARG A 56 -21.65 -4.80 8.04
N ASP A 57 -21.80 -6.00 7.47
CA ASP A 57 -22.25 -7.19 8.20
C ASP A 57 -21.37 -7.46 9.42
N TYR A 58 -20.04 -7.36 9.26
CA TYR A 58 -19.12 -7.55 10.37
C TYR A 58 -19.19 -6.39 11.38
N SER A 59 -19.28 -5.15 10.89
CA SER A 59 -19.36 -3.96 11.74
C SER A 59 -20.64 -3.89 12.58
N GLU A 60 -21.72 -4.55 12.16
CA GLU A 60 -22.94 -4.69 12.96
C GLU A 60 -22.75 -5.63 14.16
N LEU A 61 -21.83 -6.60 14.05
CA LEU A 61 -21.49 -7.52 15.14
C LEU A 61 -20.42 -6.93 16.07
N HIS A 62 -19.41 -6.30 15.46
CA HIS A 62 -18.29 -5.67 16.15
C HIS A 62 -17.98 -4.33 15.47
N ASP A 63 -18.45 -3.23 16.06
CA ASP A 63 -18.31 -1.89 15.47
C ASP A 63 -16.84 -1.57 15.17
N LEU A 64 -16.52 -1.42 13.88
CA LEU A 64 -15.17 -1.10 13.40
C LEU A 64 -14.92 0.42 13.34
N GLU A 65 -15.88 1.24 13.79
CA GLU A 65 -15.79 2.70 13.81
C GLU A 65 -15.40 3.25 12.43
N LEU A 66 -16.24 2.95 11.43
CA LEU A 66 -15.95 3.18 10.01
C LEU A 66 -15.78 4.66 9.61
N ASP A 67 -16.20 5.57 10.47
CA ASP A 67 -16.08 7.02 10.33
C ASP A 67 -14.77 7.59 10.94
N ARG A 68 -14.01 6.75 11.66
CA ARG A 68 -12.75 7.14 12.31
C ARG A 68 -11.53 6.60 11.57
N PHE A 69 -10.38 7.23 11.78
CA PHE A 69 -9.11 6.75 11.25
C PHE A 69 -8.70 5.44 11.95
N ALA A 70 -7.79 4.68 11.33
CA ALA A 70 -7.20 3.50 11.95
C ALA A 70 -6.12 3.88 12.98
N GLY A 71 -5.76 2.94 13.86
CA GLY A 71 -4.60 3.07 14.74
C GLY A 71 -3.29 3.36 13.98
N ILE A 72 -2.28 3.89 14.68
CA ILE A 72 -1.03 4.34 14.05
C ILE A 72 -0.27 3.19 13.39
N GLU A 73 -0.36 1.98 13.96
CA GLU A 73 0.26 0.76 13.42
C GLU A 73 -0.33 0.38 12.06
N ALA A 74 -1.65 0.54 11.88
CA ALA A 74 -2.31 0.31 10.61
C ALA A 74 -1.91 1.35 9.56
N GLN A 75 -1.72 2.61 9.98
CA GLN A 75 -1.21 3.66 9.09
C GLN A 75 0.25 3.38 8.68
N CYS A 76 1.09 2.91 9.60
CA CYS A 76 2.44 2.42 9.30
C CYS A 76 2.42 1.26 8.30
N ALA A 77 1.51 0.30 8.46
CA ALA A 77 1.38 -0.82 7.53
C ALA A 77 1.00 -0.35 6.12
N ALA A 78 0.08 0.61 5.99
CA ALA A 78 -0.30 1.18 4.69
C ALA A 78 0.88 1.81 3.95
N ILE A 79 1.64 2.69 4.63
CA ILE A 79 2.76 3.37 3.97
C ILE A 79 3.94 2.43 3.72
N ALA A 80 4.13 1.41 4.56
CA ALA A 80 5.14 0.39 4.33
C ALA A 80 4.84 -0.43 3.07
N ASP A 81 3.55 -0.72 2.80
CA ASP A 81 3.12 -1.38 1.56
C ASP A 81 3.43 -0.50 0.33
N ASP A 82 3.13 0.80 0.40
CA ASP A 82 3.49 1.75 -0.67
C ASP A 82 5.01 1.81 -0.95
N ILE A 83 5.84 1.81 0.10
CA ILE A 83 7.31 1.80 -0.02
C ILE A 83 7.79 0.49 -0.66
N ALA A 84 7.26 -0.64 -0.17
CA ALA A 84 7.65 -1.96 -0.63
C ALA A 84 7.26 -2.18 -2.09
N TYR A 85 6.03 -1.83 -2.45
CA TYR A 85 5.49 -1.96 -3.80
C TYR A 85 6.34 -1.16 -4.80
N ASN A 86 6.50 0.15 -4.57
CA ASN A 86 7.29 1.02 -5.44
C ASN A 86 8.73 0.54 -5.65
N THR A 87 9.34 -0.08 -4.64
CA THR A 87 10.71 -0.57 -4.74
C THR A 87 10.78 -1.92 -5.45
N HIS A 88 9.94 -2.89 -5.05
CA HIS A 88 9.94 -4.22 -5.66
C HIS A 88 9.56 -4.19 -7.13
N ASP A 89 8.64 -3.31 -7.54
CA ASP A 89 8.27 -3.16 -8.96
C ASP A 89 9.45 -2.68 -9.83
N ILE A 90 10.33 -1.85 -9.27
CA ILE A 90 11.54 -1.43 -9.97
C ILE A 90 12.51 -2.61 -10.10
N ASP A 91 12.75 -3.36 -9.02
CA ASP A 91 13.62 -4.55 -9.04
C ASP A 91 13.12 -5.60 -10.03
N ASP A 92 11.83 -5.92 -10.00
CA ASP A 92 11.20 -6.85 -10.93
C ASP A 92 11.21 -6.32 -12.36
N GLY A 93 10.94 -5.03 -12.56
CA GLY A 93 11.00 -4.37 -13.87
C GLY A 93 12.40 -4.39 -14.48
N LEU A 94 13.45 -4.18 -13.68
CA LEU A 94 14.85 -4.28 -14.10
C LEU A 94 15.21 -5.74 -14.45
N ARG A 95 14.84 -6.71 -13.60
CA ARG A 95 15.10 -8.14 -13.83
C ARG A 95 14.40 -8.69 -15.07
N ALA A 96 13.17 -8.23 -15.32
CA ALA A 96 12.40 -8.58 -16.51
C ALA A 96 12.87 -7.84 -17.78
N GLY A 97 13.81 -6.89 -17.66
CA GLY A 97 14.27 -6.06 -18.79
C GLY A 97 13.23 -5.05 -19.30
N LEU A 98 12.16 -4.82 -18.54
CA LEU A 98 11.10 -3.87 -18.86
C LEU A 98 11.50 -2.42 -18.51
N LEU A 99 12.41 -2.28 -17.54
CA LEU A 99 13.03 -1.03 -17.13
C LEU A 99 14.54 -1.13 -17.31
N THR A 100 15.18 0.02 -17.51
CA THR A 100 16.65 0.14 -17.48
C THR A 100 17.06 1.21 -16.48
N LEU A 101 18.31 1.16 -16.01
CA LEU A 101 18.85 2.20 -15.12
C LEU A 101 18.78 3.58 -15.78
N ASP A 102 19.04 3.68 -17.08
CA ASP A 102 18.96 4.94 -17.83
C ASP A 102 17.55 5.53 -17.84
N MET A 103 16.51 4.68 -17.93
CA MET A 103 15.13 5.17 -17.81
C MET A 103 14.86 5.73 -16.42
N LEU A 104 15.34 5.06 -15.37
CA LEU A 104 15.17 5.48 -13.98
C LEU A 104 15.96 6.76 -13.66
N GLU A 105 17.04 7.06 -14.37
CA GLU A 105 17.77 8.32 -14.23
C GLU A 105 16.93 9.55 -14.61
N THR A 106 15.89 9.36 -15.42
CA THR A 106 14.98 10.45 -15.82
C THR A 106 13.93 10.82 -14.77
N VAL A 107 13.81 10.01 -13.71
CA VAL A 107 12.82 10.22 -12.64
C VAL A 107 13.53 10.77 -11.40
N SER A 108 12.97 11.82 -10.79
CA SER A 108 13.69 12.65 -9.81
C SER A 108 14.32 11.87 -8.64
N LEU A 109 13.54 11.00 -7.97
CA LEU A 109 14.01 10.23 -6.82
C LEU A 109 15.08 9.19 -7.18
N PRO A 110 14.81 8.19 -8.04
CA PRO A 110 15.81 7.20 -8.41
C PRO A 110 17.00 7.82 -9.16
N GLY A 111 16.78 8.85 -9.99
CA GLY A 111 17.86 9.54 -10.71
C GLY A 111 18.85 10.26 -9.79
N THR A 112 18.35 10.91 -8.73
CA THR A 112 19.22 11.52 -7.70
C THR A 112 20.05 10.45 -6.99
N ILE A 113 19.43 9.32 -6.66
CA ILE A 113 20.12 8.19 -6.00
C ILE A 113 21.17 7.58 -6.92
N LEU A 114 20.82 7.29 -8.18
CA LEU A 114 21.72 6.71 -9.18
C LEU A 114 22.93 7.61 -9.43
N LYS A 115 22.73 8.92 -9.54
CA LYS A 115 23.83 9.89 -9.65
C LYS A 115 24.79 9.78 -8.46
N GLY A 116 24.28 9.65 -7.24
CA GLY A 116 25.09 9.45 -6.04
C GLY A 116 25.83 8.11 -6.02
N VAL A 117 25.17 7.03 -6.43
CA VAL A 117 25.77 5.69 -6.53
C VAL A 117 26.89 5.68 -7.55
N ARG A 118 26.67 6.18 -8.77
CA ARG A 118 27.67 6.22 -9.84
C ARG A 118 28.87 7.11 -9.51
N ALA A 119 28.64 8.23 -8.82
CA ALA A 119 29.73 9.09 -8.36
C ALA A 119 30.63 8.39 -7.33
N ARG A 120 30.03 7.61 -6.41
CA ARG A 120 30.76 6.89 -5.37
C ARG A 120 31.40 5.59 -5.86
N TYR A 121 30.77 4.93 -6.83
CA TYR A 121 31.19 3.64 -7.37
C TYR A 121 31.19 3.66 -8.91
N PRO A 122 32.16 4.33 -9.56
CA PRO A 122 32.15 4.53 -11.02
C PRO A 122 32.25 3.24 -11.85
N SER A 123 32.82 2.18 -11.27
CA SER A 123 33.05 0.89 -11.93
C SER A 123 32.05 -0.19 -11.52
N LEU A 124 30.96 0.19 -10.84
CA LEU A 124 29.94 -0.77 -10.37
C LEU A 124 29.11 -1.29 -11.54
N ASP A 125 28.86 -2.60 -11.57
CA ASP A 125 27.98 -3.20 -12.57
C ASP A 125 26.51 -2.82 -12.36
N ASP A 126 25.69 -2.96 -13.41
CA ASP A 126 24.29 -2.54 -13.40
C ASP A 126 23.44 -3.32 -12.39
N VAL A 127 23.72 -4.61 -12.18
CA VAL A 127 22.98 -5.44 -11.21
C VAL A 127 23.20 -4.92 -9.80
N ARG A 128 24.46 -4.70 -9.41
CA ARG A 128 24.77 -4.12 -8.10
C ARG A 128 24.29 -2.68 -7.99
N THR A 129 24.33 -1.91 -9.06
CA THR A 129 23.78 -0.55 -9.10
C THR A 129 22.28 -0.54 -8.82
N GLY A 130 21.53 -1.49 -9.40
CA GLY A 130 20.11 -1.70 -9.10
C GLY A 130 19.87 -2.00 -7.61
N HIS A 131 20.61 -2.94 -7.02
CA HIS A 131 20.50 -3.22 -5.58
C HIS A 131 20.81 -2.00 -4.70
N GLU A 132 21.83 -1.22 -5.07
CA GLU A 132 22.22 -0.01 -4.36
C GLU A 132 21.16 1.10 -4.48
N LEU A 133 20.46 1.18 -5.61
CA LEU A 133 19.29 2.04 -5.81
C LEU A 133 18.14 1.63 -4.87
N MET A 134 17.73 0.35 -4.88
CA MET A 134 16.63 -0.16 -4.06
C MET A 134 16.85 0.11 -2.57
N ARG A 135 18.03 -0.26 -2.05
CA ARG A 135 18.43 -0.02 -0.66
C ARG A 135 18.28 1.45 -0.26
N ARG A 136 18.82 2.36 -1.07
CA ARG A 136 18.84 3.81 -0.75
C ARG A 136 17.48 4.44 -0.89
N GLN A 137 16.68 3.98 -1.85
CA GLN A 137 15.32 4.47 -2.03
C GLN A 137 14.45 4.09 -0.83
N ILE A 138 14.50 2.83 -0.37
CA ILE A 138 13.82 2.39 0.85
C ILE A 138 14.27 3.26 2.03
N THR A 139 15.58 3.44 2.23
CA THR A 139 16.10 4.27 3.32
C THR A 139 15.55 5.70 3.25
N ALA A 140 15.62 6.36 2.09
CA ALA A 140 15.16 7.73 1.93
C ALA A 140 13.65 7.87 2.21
N MET A 141 12.83 6.94 1.72
CA MET A 141 11.38 6.94 1.94
C MET A 141 11.04 6.68 3.42
N VAL A 142 11.69 5.71 4.06
CA VAL A 142 11.47 5.40 5.49
C VAL A 142 11.91 6.56 6.39
N GLU A 143 13.07 7.16 6.14
CA GLU A 143 13.56 8.31 6.90
C GLU A 143 12.62 9.52 6.77
N ASP A 144 12.07 9.77 5.58
CA ASP A 144 11.07 10.81 5.36
C ASP A 144 9.77 10.56 6.15
N VAL A 145 9.26 9.32 6.14
CA VAL A 145 8.06 8.93 6.90
C VAL A 145 8.29 9.09 8.39
N ILE A 146 9.45 8.69 8.92
CA ILE A 146 9.77 8.87 10.33
C ILE A 146 9.75 10.36 10.68
N LYS A 147 10.44 11.19 9.91
CA LYS A 147 10.54 12.63 10.15
C LYS A 147 9.17 13.33 10.11
N SER A 148 8.38 13.06 9.08
CA SER A 148 7.05 13.66 8.89
C SER A 148 6.05 13.17 9.96
N THR A 149 6.09 11.88 10.30
CA THR A 149 5.25 11.31 11.37
C THR A 149 5.60 11.93 12.73
N THR A 150 6.89 12.08 13.05
CA THR A 150 7.31 12.76 14.28
C THR A 150 6.77 14.19 14.34
N ALA A 151 6.88 14.96 13.24
CA ALA A 151 6.32 16.31 13.18
C ALA A 151 4.79 16.34 13.36
N ASN A 152 4.07 15.37 12.80
CA ASN A 152 2.62 15.23 12.98
C ASN A 152 2.26 14.89 14.42
N LEU A 153 3.00 13.98 15.06
CA LEU A 153 2.80 13.63 16.47
C LEU A 153 3.08 14.80 17.41
N ASP A 154 4.11 15.61 17.14
CA ASP A 154 4.42 16.81 17.93
C ASP A 154 3.37 17.92 17.79
N ARG A 155 2.74 18.00 16.60
CA ARG A 155 1.66 18.95 16.30
C ARG A 155 0.33 18.54 16.91
N ILE A 156 -0.08 17.28 16.72
CA ILE A 156 -1.40 16.77 17.13
C ILE A 156 -1.41 16.34 18.60
N ARG A 157 -0.28 15.83 19.11
CA ARG A 157 -0.06 15.37 20.49
C ARG A 157 -1.14 14.39 20.99
N PRO A 158 -1.42 13.29 20.27
CA PRO A 158 -2.35 12.28 20.74
C PRO A 158 -1.86 11.69 22.08
N ARG A 159 -2.78 11.51 23.03
CA ARG A 159 -2.47 10.96 24.36
C ARG A 159 -2.90 9.50 24.53
N SER A 160 -3.49 8.91 23.50
CA SER A 160 -3.96 7.52 23.46
C SER A 160 -4.13 7.05 22.01
N ALA A 161 -4.27 5.74 21.80
CA ALA A 161 -4.62 5.17 20.50
C ALA A 161 -5.97 5.71 19.99
N ASP A 162 -6.94 5.93 20.87
CA ASP A 162 -8.23 6.53 20.48
C ASP A 162 -8.07 7.98 20.03
N ALA A 163 -7.15 8.74 20.62
CA ALA A 163 -6.85 10.08 20.13
C ALA A 163 -6.28 10.07 18.71
N VAL A 164 -5.53 9.03 18.32
CA VAL A 164 -5.09 8.83 16.93
C VAL A 164 -6.28 8.58 16.01
N ARG A 165 -7.18 7.67 16.39
CA ARG A 165 -8.41 7.36 15.61
C ARG A 165 -9.31 8.58 15.42
N ALA A 166 -9.38 9.46 16.42
CA ALA A 166 -10.15 10.70 16.40
C ALA A 166 -9.38 11.92 15.86
N ALA A 167 -8.13 11.79 15.39
CA ALA A 167 -7.30 12.92 15.00
C ALA A 167 -7.86 13.74 13.81
N GLY A 168 -8.76 13.16 13.03
CA GLY A 168 -9.35 13.78 11.84
C GLY A 168 -8.42 13.80 10.62
N GLU A 169 -7.21 13.28 10.76
CA GLU A 169 -6.21 13.17 9.70
C GLU A 169 -5.29 11.96 9.92
N THR A 170 -4.69 11.46 8.83
CA THR A 170 -3.64 10.44 8.88
C THR A 170 -2.35 11.05 9.40
N MET A 171 -1.73 10.41 10.39
CA MET A 171 -0.48 10.88 11.01
C MET A 171 0.76 10.35 10.30
N VAL A 172 0.69 9.13 9.76
CA VAL A 172 1.79 8.47 9.07
C VAL A 172 1.64 8.68 7.56
N VAL A 173 2.34 9.66 7.04
CA VAL A 173 2.29 10.08 5.63
C VAL A 173 3.69 10.44 5.15
N PHE A 174 3.91 10.47 3.84
CA PHE A 174 5.11 11.13 3.30
C PHE A 174 5.06 12.64 3.55
N SER A 175 6.22 13.28 3.61
CA SER A 175 6.30 14.73 3.47
C SER A 175 5.73 15.17 2.12
N ALA A 176 5.34 16.44 1.99
CA ALA A 176 4.83 16.97 0.73
C ALA A 176 5.83 16.84 -0.43
N GLU A 177 7.13 16.93 -0.13
CA GLU A 177 8.21 16.75 -1.09
C GLU A 177 8.31 15.29 -1.53
N MET A 178 8.40 14.35 -0.59
CA MET A 178 8.49 12.93 -0.91
C MET A 178 7.21 12.42 -1.59
N ALA A 179 6.03 12.89 -1.21
CA ALA A 179 4.77 12.55 -1.88
C ALA A 179 4.75 13.00 -3.36
N ALA A 180 5.36 14.14 -3.69
CA ALA A 180 5.49 14.58 -5.08
C ALA A 180 6.45 13.69 -5.88
N LEU A 181 7.59 13.32 -5.29
CA LEU A 181 8.56 12.39 -5.89
C LEU A 181 7.96 11.00 -6.11
N GLU A 182 7.23 10.51 -5.12
CA GLU A 182 6.55 9.21 -5.14
C GLU A 182 5.47 9.17 -6.23
N LYS A 183 4.68 10.25 -6.37
CA LYS A 183 3.67 10.38 -7.40
C LYS A 183 4.29 10.39 -8.81
N GLU A 184 5.42 11.07 -9.00
CA GLU A 184 6.17 11.06 -10.25
C GLU A 184 6.64 9.63 -10.58
N LEU A 185 7.22 8.94 -9.60
CA LEU A 185 7.67 7.55 -9.76
C LEU A 185 6.52 6.61 -10.12
N LYS A 186 5.39 6.67 -9.41
CA LYS A 186 4.19 5.87 -9.71
C LYS A 186 3.68 6.13 -11.13
N ALA A 187 3.68 7.39 -11.57
CA ALA A 187 3.28 7.73 -12.94
C ALA A 187 4.23 7.14 -13.99
N PHE A 188 5.53 7.16 -13.73
CA PHE A 188 6.53 6.52 -14.58
C PHE A 188 6.33 4.99 -14.64
N LEU A 189 6.23 4.31 -13.48
CA LEU A 189 6.00 2.87 -13.42
C LEU A 189 4.70 2.46 -14.11
N TYR A 190 3.64 3.26 -13.97
CA TYR A 190 2.39 3.01 -14.67
C TYR A 190 2.52 3.02 -16.18
N LYS A 191 3.27 3.98 -16.71
CA LYS A 191 3.49 4.10 -18.14
C LYS A 191 4.42 3.03 -18.70
N HIS A 192 5.51 2.71 -17.98
CA HIS A 192 6.62 1.90 -18.51
C HIS A 192 6.58 0.43 -18.08
N LEU A 193 5.95 0.10 -16.95
CA LEU A 193 5.83 -1.25 -16.43
C LEU A 193 4.41 -1.81 -16.60
N TYR A 194 3.39 -1.19 -15.98
CA TYR A 194 2.02 -1.75 -15.94
C TYR A 194 1.28 -1.72 -17.28
N ARG A 195 1.69 -0.83 -18.18
CA ARG A 195 1.14 -0.70 -19.52
C ARG A 195 2.04 -1.35 -20.58
N HIS A 196 3.10 -2.05 -20.17
CA HIS A 196 3.96 -2.77 -21.11
C HIS A 196 3.14 -3.84 -21.86
N ALA A 197 3.42 -4.00 -23.16
CA ALA A 197 2.62 -4.87 -24.03
C ALA A 197 2.58 -6.32 -23.54
N GLU A 198 3.69 -6.83 -23.02
CA GLU A 198 3.78 -8.19 -22.47
C GLU A 198 2.92 -8.36 -21.21
N VAL A 199 2.94 -7.38 -20.30
CA VAL A 199 2.12 -7.38 -19.08
C VAL A 199 0.63 -7.30 -19.42
N MET A 200 0.29 -6.44 -20.38
CA MET A 200 -1.09 -6.27 -20.83
C MET A 200 -1.66 -7.53 -21.51
N ARG A 201 -0.82 -8.28 -22.24
CA ARG A 201 -1.22 -9.58 -22.83
C ARG A 201 -1.57 -10.59 -21.75
N VAL A 202 -0.68 -10.77 -20.76
CA VAL A 202 -0.92 -11.71 -19.64
C VAL A 202 -2.16 -11.31 -18.84
N ARG A 203 -2.40 -10.00 -18.66
CA ARG A 203 -3.59 -9.49 -17.99
C ARG A 203 -4.89 -9.85 -18.72
N ALA A 204 -4.90 -9.77 -20.05
CA ALA A 204 -6.07 -10.14 -20.85
C ALA A 204 -6.39 -11.64 -20.71
N ASP A 205 -5.37 -12.50 -20.71
CA ASP A 205 -5.53 -13.94 -20.51
C ASP A 205 -6.08 -14.24 -19.10
N ALA A 206 -5.56 -13.58 -18.06
CA ALA A 206 -6.03 -13.73 -16.69
C ALA A 206 -7.50 -13.28 -16.53
N GLU A 207 -7.88 -12.18 -17.17
CA GLU A 207 -9.27 -11.69 -17.18
C GLU A 207 -10.21 -12.73 -17.81
N GLN A 208 -9.81 -13.33 -18.92
CA GLN A 208 -10.60 -14.36 -19.59
C GLN A 208 -10.74 -15.62 -18.72
N ILE A 209 -9.68 -16.03 -18.03
CA ILE A 209 -9.72 -17.18 -17.10
C ILE A 209 -10.72 -16.91 -15.96
N VAL A 210 -10.63 -15.74 -15.32
CA VAL A 210 -11.54 -15.38 -14.23
C VAL A 210 -12.99 -15.37 -14.70
N LYS A 211 -13.26 -14.80 -15.88
CA LYS A 211 -14.59 -14.80 -16.49
C LYS A 211 -15.11 -16.21 -16.76
N ASN A 212 -14.29 -17.06 -17.39
CA ASN A 212 -14.68 -18.44 -17.70
C ASN A 212 -15.00 -19.24 -16.44
N LEU A 213 -14.19 -19.09 -15.38
CA LEU A 213 -14.45 -19.73 -14.10
C LEU A 213 -15.76 -19.22 -13.48
N PHE A 214 -15.99 -17.92 -13.51
CA PHE A 214 -17.24 -17.33 -13.02
C PHE A 214 -18.45 -17.90 -13.77
N ASP A 215 -18.43 -17.85 -15.10
CA ASP A 215 -19.52 -18.35 -15.94
C ASP A 215 -19.77 -19.85 -15.70
N ALA A 216 -18.71 -20.65 -15.51
CA ALA A 216 -18.85 -22.08 -15.26
C ALA A 216 -19.42 -22.44 -13.87
N TYR A 217 -19.08 -21.67 -12.82
CA TYR A 217 -19.59 -21.94 -11.46
C TYR A 217 -20.97 -21.32 -11.18
N PHE A 218 -21.41 -20.36 -12.00
CA PHE A 218 -22.68 -19.65 -11.83
C PHE A 218 -23.73 -19.97 -12.92
N ALA A 219 -23.44 -20.87 -13.85
CA ALA A 219 -24.41 -21.43 -14.82
C ALA A 219 -25.38 -22.42 -14.15
#